data_AF-A0A2X2CHL7-F1
#
_entry.id   AF-A0A2X2CHL7-F1
#
_cell.length_a   1.000
_cell.length_b   1.000
_cell.length_c   1.000
_cell.angle_alpha   90.00
_cell.angle_beta   90.00
_cell.angle_gamma   90.00
#
_symmetry.space_group_name_H-M   'P 1'
#
loop_
_entity.id
_entity.type
_entity.pdbx_description
1 polymer ?
#
loop_
_entity_poly.entity_id
_entity_poly.type
_entity_poly.pdbx_seq_one_letter_code
_entity_poly.pdbx_strand_id
1 'polypeptide(L)'
;MSGSIISTPCSIVMSNQYQVIDFSSLTIPMLSSDIFLEEKEKPLTIELINCGNLFSTIDSKTWNIQFNGYVSSNLDSFLLTGPSRGLSIFLLDKDKSLIYPNKIYSLKNSVLRTSNKQAQLYLQFFFTVRIDWGIYSSW
;
A
#
# COMPACT_ATOMS: atom_id res chain seq x y z
N MET A 1 20.41 -2.91 -39.60
CA MET A 1 20.59 -2.47 -38.20
C MET A 1 19.38 -2.95 -37.42
N SER A 2 19.53 -3.96 -36.58
CA SER A 2 18.40 -4.58 -35.87
C SER A 2 18.51 -4.23 -34.39
N GLY A 3 17.57 -3.44 -33.88
CA GLY A 3 17.45 -3.14 -32.46
C GLY A 3 16.66 -4.25 -31.75
N SER A 4 17.05 -4.58 -30.51
CA SER A 4 16.31 -5.51 -29.65
C SER A 4 15.16 -4.79 -28.96
N ILE A 5 13.96 -5.39 -28.95
CA ILE A 5 12.81 -4.89 -28.20
C ILE A 5 12.69 -5.72 -26.93
N ILE A 6 13.01 -5.13 -25.79
CA ILE A 6 12.87 -5.74 -24.46
C ILE A 6 11.58 -5.23 -23.80
N SER A 7 10.93 -6.08 -23.01
CA SER A 7 9.80 -5.67 -22.17
C SER A 7 10.25 -4.66 -21.12
N THR A 8 9.56 -3.52 -21.04
CA THR A 8 9.91 -2.47 -20.07
C THR A 8 9.31 -2.76 -18.70
N PRO A 9 10.03 -2.40 -17.61
CA PRO A 9 9.42 -2.38 -16.28
C PRO A 9 8.28 -1.36 -16.24
N CYS A 10 7.31 -1.59 -15.36
CA CYS A 10 6.24 -0.63 -15.12
C CYS A 10 6.77 0.67 -14.54
N SER A 11 6.16 1.78 -14.93
CA SER A 11 6.27 3.05 -14.21
C SER A 11 5.16 3.14 -13.16
N ILE A 12 5.48 3.67 -11.99
CA ILE A 12 4.55 3.82 -10.86
C ILE A 12 4.00 5.25 -10.87
N VAL A 13 2.68 5.37 -10.88
CA VAL A 13 1.95 6.64 -10.80
C VAL A 13 1.05 6.60 -9.56
N MET A 14 1.04 7.69 -8.80
CA MET A 14 0.17 7.88 -7.65
C MET A 14 -0.60 9.19 -7.81
N SER A 15 -1.80 9.26 -7.25
CA SER A 15 -2.68 10.44 -7.37
C SER A 15 -2.10 11.70 -6.73
N ASN A 16 -1.25 11.57 -5.72
CA ASN A 16 -0.54 12.67 -5.08
C ASN A 16 0.90 12.76 -5.61
N GLN A 17 1.29 13.92 -6.16
CA GLN A 17 2.65 14.21 -6.62
C GLN A 17 3.72 14.08 -5.52
N TYR A 18 3.33 14.30 -4.26
CA TYR A 18 4.20 14.15 -3.10
C TYR A 18 4.13 12.77 -2.46
N GLN A 19 3.20 11.91 -2.91
CA GLN A 19 2.99 10.56 -2.37
C GLN A 19 2.73 10.56 -0.84
N VAL A 20 2.11 11.63 -0.34
CA VAL A 20 1.79 11.80 1.09
C VAL A 20 0.32 11.48 1.35
N ILE A 21 0.07 10.81 2.48
CA ILE A 21 -1.27 10.55 3.01
C ILE A 21 -1.40 11.29 4.33
N ASP A 22 -2.40 12.16 4.44
CA ASP A 22 -2.59 13.01 5.61
C ASP A 22 -3.51 12.36 6.67
N PHE A 23 -2.97 12.24 7.88
CA PHE A 23 -3.62 11.72 9.08
C PHE A 23 -3.83 12.79 10.17
N SER A 24 -3.58 14.07 9.87
CA SER A 24 -3.68 15.20 10.81
C SER A 24 -5.03 15.34 11.51
N SER A 25 -6.11 14.88 10.87
CA SER A 25 -7.47 14.95 11.39
C SER A 25 -7.80 13.89 12.46
N LEU A 26 -6.89 12.96 12.75
CA LEU A 26 -7.14 11.89 13.71
C LEU A 26 -6.92 12.36 15.15
N THR A 27 -7.88 12.04 16.03
CA THR A 27 -7.77 12.31 17.47
C THR A 27 -7.71 11.00 18.25
N ILE A 28 -7.09 11.01 19.44
CA ILE A 28 -6.97 9.81 20.29
C ILE A 28 -8.33 9.13 20.56
N PRO A 29 -9.43 9.86 20.87
CA PRO A 29 -10.74 9.21 21.07
C PRO A 29 -11.22 8.44 19.84
N MET A 30 -10.98 8.96 18.63
CA MET A 30 -11.35 8.27 17.39
C MET A 30 -10.55 6.97 17.17
N LEU A 31 -9.32 6.90 17.68
CA LEU A 31 -8.47 5.72 17.57
C LEU A 31 -8.85 4.60 18.54
N SER A 32 -9.71 4.89 19.52
CA SER A 32 -10.16 3.92 20.52
C SER A 32 -11.44 3.16 20.12
N SER A 33 -12.00 3.45 18.96
CA SER A 33 -13.26 2.85 18.48
C SER A 33 -13.10 2.30 17.06
N ASP A 34 -13.39 1.01 16.90
CA ASP A 34 -13.24 0.30 15.62
C ASP A 34 -14.11 0.88 14.49
N ILE A 35 -15.31 1.36 14.83
CA ILE A 35 -16.22 2.01 13.86
C ILE A 35 -15.58 3.26 13.27
N PHE A 36 -14.96 4.09 14.11
CA PHE A 36 -14.26 5.29 13.65
C PHE A 36 -12.96 4.96 12.92
N LEU A 37 -12.31 3.83 13.24
CA LEU A 37 -11.10 3.41 12.53
C LEU A 37 -11.39 3.02 11.08
N GLU A 38 -12.49 2.33 10.82
CA GLU A 38 -12.91 1.97 9.45
C GLU A 38 -13.29 3.23 8.64
N GLU A 39 -14.02 4.17 9.23
CA GLU A 39 -14.40 5.43 8.56
C GLU A 39 -13.21 6.35 8.24
N LYS A 40 -12.09 6.19 8.94
CA LYS A 40 -10.90 7.04 8.78
C LYS A 40 -9.78 6.39 7.98
N GLU A 41 -10.02 5.20 7.42
CA GLU A 41 -9.10 4.60 6.46
C GLU A 41 -8.81 5.54 5.30
N LYS A 42 -7.52 5.68 4.97
CA LYS A 42 -7.08 6.52 3.88
C LYS A 42 -6.76 5.64 2.67
N PRO A 43 -7.50 5.78 1.55
CA PRO A 43 -7.23 4.99 0.36
C PRO A 43 -5.89 5.39 -0.24
N LEU A 44 -5.13 4.39 -0.68
CA LEU A 44 -3.98 4.53 -1.55
C LEU A 44 -4.29 3.81 -2.87
N THR A 45 -4.15 4.54 -3.97
CA THR A 45 -4.20 3.96 -5.32
C THR A 45 -2.83 4.08 -5.96
N ILE A 46 -2.28 2.93 -6.36
CA ILE A 46 -1.04 2.85 -7.15
C ILE A 46 -1.44 2.43 -8.56
N GLU A 47 -1.16 3.28 -9.52
CA GLU A 47 -1.31 2.97 -10.94
C GLU A 47 0.04 2.49 -11.50
N LEU A 48 0.03 1.38 -12.22
CA LEU A 48 1.18 0.91 -12.97
C LEU A 48 0.90 1.10 -14.46
N ILE A 49 1.77 1.87 -15.12
CA ILE A 49 1.67 2.20 -16.55
C ILE A 49 2.90 1.70 -17.30
N ASN A 50 2.79 1.60 -18.63
CA ASN A 50 3.88 1.21 -19.53
C ASN A 50 4.52 -0.15 -19.16
N CYS A 51 3.69 -1.05 -18.66
CA CYS A 51 4.10 -2.39 -18.30
C CYS A 51 4.15 -3.31 -19.51
N GLY A 52 5.31 -3.94 -19.76
CA GLY A 52 5.46 -4.89 -20.86
C GLY A 52 5.80 -4.23 -22.19
N ASN A 53 5.42 -4.86 -23.30
CA ASN A 53 5.69 -4.40 -24.66
C ASN A 53 4.39 -4.47 -25.49
N LEU A 54 4.31 -3.70 -26.58
CA LEU A 54 3.22 -3.71 -27.56
C LEU A 54 2.85 -5.11 -28.08
N PHE A 55 3.78 -6.06 -27.99
CA PHE A 55 3.66 -7.42 -28.52
C PHE A 55 3.48 -8.50 -27.45
N SER A 56 3.44 -8.17 -26.16
CA SER A 56 3.30 -9.13 -25.07
C SER A 56 2.10 -8.78 -24.19
N THR A 57 1.18 -9.73 -23.99
CA THR A 57 0.14 -9.60 -22.97
C THR A 57 0.80 -9.55 -21.59
N ILE A 58 0.36 -8.60 -20.75
CA ILE A 58 0.83 -8.50 -19.37
C ILE A 58 0.47 -9.79 -18.61
N ASP A 59 1.46 -10.56 -18.20
CA ASP A 59 1.27 -11.69 -17.28
C ASP A 59 1.44 -11.22 -15.83
N SER A 60 0.34 -10.73 -15.25
CA SER A 60 0.30 -10.31 -13.85
C SER A 60 0.58 -11.45 -12.85
N LYS A 61 0.62 -12.72 -13.31
CA LYS A 61 0.86 -13.88 -12.42
C LYS A 61 2.27 -13.93 -11.86
N THR A 62 3.21 -13.18 -12.44
CA THR A 62 4.61 -13.15 -12.00
C THR A 62 4.93 -11.96 -11.10
N TRP A 63 3.97 -11.06 -10.88
CA TRP A 63 4.25 -9.80 -10.22
C TRP A 63 4.00 -9.89 -8.73
N ASN A 64 4.91 -9.27 -7.99
CA ASN A 64 4.83 -9.18 -6.55
C ASN A 64 5.01 -7.73 -6.11
N ILE A 65 4.42 -7.40 -4.98
CA ILE A 65 4.60 -6.14 -4.29
C ILE A 65 5.10 -6.41 -2.87
N GLN A 66 5.95 -5.50 -2.35
CA GLN A 66 6.43 -5.53 -0.99
C GLN A 66 6.42 -4.10 -0.46
N PHE A 67 5.83 -3.90 0.71
CA PHE A 67 5.85 -2.61 1.40
C PHE A 67 6.94 -2.67 2.47
N ASN A 68 8.04 -1.95 2.23
CA ASN A 68 9.21 -1.96 3.10
C ASN A 68 9.17 -0.81 4.10
N GLY A 69 9.60 -1.10 5.32
CA GLY A 69 9.66 -0.10 6.39
C GLY A 69 10.06 -0.72 7.74
N TYR A 70 10.29 0.16 8.72
CA TYR A 70 10.52 -0.28 10.10
C TYR A 70 9.27 -0.92 10.67
N VAL A 71 9.45 -2.08 11.31
CA VAL A 71 8.37 -2.83 11.96
C VAL A 71 8.19 -2.30 13.38
N SER A 72 6.95 -2.14 13.84
CA SER A 72 6.71 -1.88 15.27
C SER A 72 7.14 -3.10 16.09
N SER A 73 7.67 -2.88 17.30
CA SER A 73 8.17 -3.94 18.16
C SER A 73 7.10 -4.93 18.63
N ASN A 74 5.85 -4.47 18.76
CA ASN A 74 4.77 -5.23 19.40
C ASN A 74 3.62 -5.58 18.47
N LEU A 75 3.64 -5.04 17.25
CA LEU A 75 2.56 -5.15 16.30
C LEU A 75 3.11 -5.40 14.90
N ASP A 76 2.40 -6.25 14.17
CA ASP A 76 2.59 -6.56 12.76
C ASP A 76 2.26 -5.36 11.84
N SER A 77 2.93 -4.23 12.07
CA SER A 77 2.58 -2.90 11.57
C SER A 77 3.83 -2.05 11.32
N PHE A 78 3.68 -0.95 10.59
CA PHE A 78 4.74 -0.01 10.30
C PHE A 78 4.93 0.96 11.48
N LEU A 79 6.18 1.08 11.92
CA LEU A 79 6.58 2.02 12.96
C LEU A 79 6.42 3.47 12.49
N LEU A 80 5.76 4.28 13.32
CA LEU A 80 5.69 5.73 13.14
C LEU A 80 6.94 6.41 13.69
N THR A 81 7.46 7.38 12.95
CA THR A 81 8.52 8.28 13.42
C THR A 81 7.92 9.64 13.74
N GLY A 82 8.38 10.27 14.83
CA GLY A 82 7.88 11.57 15.28
C GLY A 82 7.63 11.66 16.79
N PRO A 83 7.01 12.75 17.26
CA PRO A 83 6.76 12.97 18.69
C PRO A 83 5.66 12.08 19.27
N SER A 84 4.73 11.62 18.42
CA SER A 84 3.63 10.74 18.82
C SER A 84 4.15 9.36 19.20
N ARG A 85 3.75 8.87 20.36
CA ARG A 85 4.10 7.53 20.87
C ARG A 85 2.83 6.68 21.00
N GLY A 86 3.00 5.36 20.97
CA GLY A 86 1.91 4.40 21.16
C GLY A 86 0.97 4.34 19.96
N LEU A 87 1.45 4.65 18.75
CA LEU A 87 0.70 4.60 17.52
C LEU A 87 1.50 3.86 16.45
N SER A 88 0.79 3.10 15.61
CA SER A 88 1.38 2.39 14.48
C SER A 88 0.50 2.50 13.23
N ILE A 89 1.15 2.44 12.06
CA ILE A 89 0.45 2.43 10.77
C ILE A 89 0.22 0.98 10.34
N PHE A 90 -1.01 0.69 9.94
CA PHE A 90 -1.39 -0.57 9.31
C PHE A 90 -1.76 -0.31 7.85
N LEU A 91 -1.44 -1.30 7.02
CA LEU A 91 -1.78 -1.29 5.61
C LEU A 91 -2.71 -2.46 5.32
N LEU A 92 -3.77 -2.20 4.56
CA LEU A 92 -4.77 -3.17 4.19
C LEU A 92 -4.85 -3.28 2.67
N ASP A 93 -5.14 -4.47 2.18
CA ASP A 93 -5.46 -4.69 0.76
C ASP A 93 -6.91 -4.31 0.42
N LYS A 94 -7.29 -4.54 -0.85
CA LYS A 94 -8.65 -4.27 -1.34
C LYS A 94 -9.74 -5.06 -0.58
N ASP A 95 -9.39 -6.22 -0.04
CA ASP A 95 -10.28 -7.14 0.68
C ASP A 95 -10.19 -6.91 2.20
N LYS A 96 -9.59 -5.79 2.63
CA LYS A 96 -9.37 -5.39 4.03
C LYS A 96 -8.49 -6.37 4.83
N SER A 97 -7.69 -7.18 4.14
CA SER A 97 -6.72 -8.07 4.76
C SER A 97 -5.41 -7.33 5.06
N LEU A 98 -4.78 -7.69 6.18
CA LEU A 98 -3.55 -7.03 6.64
C LEU A 98 -2.36 -7.28 5.71
N ILE A 99 -1.67 -6.21 5.34
CA ILE A 99 -0.38 -6.23 4.67
C ILE A 99 0.71 -5.98 5.72
N TYR A 100 1.51 -7.01 5.96
CA TYR A 100 2.63 -7.03 6.86
C TYR A 100 3.84 -6.31 6.24
N PRO A 101 4.58 -5.50 7.02
CA PRO A 101 5.82 -4.91 6.57
C PRO A 101 6.83 -5.95 6.10
N ASN A 102 7.59 -5.61 5.06
CA ASN A 102 8.68 -6.42 4.51
C ASN A 102 8.27 -7.82 4.02
N LYS A 103 6.97 -8.13 3.87
CA LYS A 103 6.49 -9.37 3.25
C LYS A 103 6.13 -9.17 1.78
N ILE A 104 6.39 -10.21 0.99
CA ILE A 104 6.13 -10.23 -0.46
C ILE A 104 4.71 -10.74 -0.71
N TYR A 105 3.94 -10.02 -1.52
CA TYR A 105 2.56 -10.34 -1.88
C TYR A 105 2.41 -10.47 -3.39
N SER A 106 1.71 -11.51 -3.85
CA SER A 106 1.46 -11.71 -5.27
C SER A 106 0.27 -10.86 -5.74
N LEU A 107 0.43 -10.21 -6.90
CA LEU A 107 -0.60 -9.38 -7.53
C LEU A 107 -1.56 -10.18 -8.44
N LYS A 108 -1.52 -11.52 -8.39
CA LYS A 108 -2.34 -12.43 -9.22
C LYS A 108 -3.82 -12.09 -9.24
N ASN A 109 -4.37 -11.62 -8.12
CA ASN A 109 -5.81 -11.32 -7.93
C ASN A 109 -6.11 -9.83 -7.76
N SER A 110 -5.11 -8.96 -7.93
CA SER A 110 -5.27 -7.51 -7.83
C SER A 110 -5.85 -6.97 -9.12
N VAL A 111 -6.91 -6.17 -9.00
CA VAL A 111 -7.89 -5.84 -10.04
C VAL A 111 -7.26 -5.24 -11.31
N LEU A 112 -7.30 -6.01 -12.40
CA LEU A 112 -6.96 -5.58 -13.75
C LEU A 112 -8.10 -4.72 -14.31
N ARG A 113 -8.02 -3.38 -14.23
CA ARG A 113 -8.86 -2.49 -15.06
C ARG A 113 -8.07 -2.06 -16.29
N THR A 114 -8.06 -2.91 -17.31
CA THR A 114 -7.44 -2.60 -18.60
C THR A 114 -8.29 -1.57 -19.37
N SER A 115 -7.74 -0.41 -19.67
CA SER A 115 -8.30 0.51 -20.67
C SER A 115 -7.93 0.02 -22.08
N ASN A 116 -8.86 0.09 -23.03
CA ASN A 116 -8.81 -0.55 -24.36
C ASN A 116 -7.68 -0.11 -25.31
N LYS A 117 -6.68 0.66 -24.86
CA LYS A 117 -5.54 1.11 -25.70
C LYS A 117 -4.16 0.97 -25.04
N GLN A 118 -4.11 0.87 -23.71
CA GLN A 118 -2.90 0.63 -22.92
C GLN A 118 -3.36 -0.10 -21.65
N ALA A 119 -2.82 -1.28 -21.38
CA ALA A 119 -3.18 -2.04 -20.19
C ALA A 119 -2.65 -1.31 -18.95
N GLN A 120 -3.49 -0.45 -18.37
CA GLN A 120 -3.27 0.20 -17.10
C GLN A 120 -3.68 -0.75 -15.97
N LEU A 121 -2.93 -0.71 -14.88
CA LEU A 121 -3.14 -1.57 -13.72
C LEU A 121 -3.31 -0.71 -12.50
N TYR A 122 -4.35 -0.97 -11.72
CA TYR A 122 -4.67 -0.20 -10.54
C TYR A 122 -4.63 -1.12 -9.32
N LEU A 123 -3.77 -0.80 -8.38
CA LEU A 123 -3.69 -1.46 -7.08
C LEU A 123 -4.34 -0.54 -6.05
N GLN A 124 -5.24 -1.10 -5.26
CA GLN A 124 -5.96 -0.38 -4.22
C GLN A 124 -5.60 -0.94 -2.85
N PHE A 125 -5.18 -0.04 -1.98
CA PHE A 125 -4.81 -0.32 -0.59
C PHE A 125 -5.45 0.73 0.33
N PHE A 126 -5.41 0.47 1.63
CA PHE A 126 -5.92 1.39 2.64
C PHE A 126 -4.94 1.48 3.80
N PHE A 127 -4.58 2.70 4.20
CA PHE A 127 -3.83 2.93 5.41
C PHE A 127 -4.76 3.26 6.57
N THR A 128 -4.42 2.73 7.74
CA THR A 128 -5.08 3.08 9.01
C THR A 128 -4.03 3.27 10.09
N VAL A 129 -4.34 4.11 11.07
CA VAL A 129 -3.50 4.33 12.25
C VAL A 129 -4.22 3.73 13.44
N ARG A 130 -3.52 2.98 14.29
CA ARG A 130 -4.10 2.41 15.51
C ARG A 130 -3.16 2.57 16.69
N ILE A 131 -3.70 2.37 17.89
CA ILE A 131 -2.95 2.42 19.14
C ILE A 131 -2.09 1.17 19.28
N ASP A 132 -0.80 1.38 19.58
CA ASP A 132 0.14 0.36 20.01
C ASP A 132 0.21 0.33 21.54
N TRP A 133 -0.60 -0.56 22.13
CA TRP A 133 -0.68 -0.74 23.57
C TRP A 133 0.59 -1.36 24.19
N GLY A 134 1.49 -1.92 23.37
CA GLY A 134 2.70 -2.57 23.85
C GLY A 134 3.75 -1.62 24.44
N ILE A 135 3.54 -0.31 24.37
CA ILE A 135 4.42 0.70 24.97
C ILE A 135 4.05 0.98 26.44
N TYR A 136 2.86 0.60 26.90
CA TYR A 136 2.39 0.86 28.27
C TYR A 136 2.68 -0.27 29.27
N SER A 137 3.30 -1.38 28.85
CA SER A 137 3.61 -2.53 29.72
C SER A 137 5.01 -2.50 30.35
N SER A 138 5.73 -1.37 30.26
CA SER A 138 7.10 -1.23 30.79
C SER A 138 7.25 -0.05 31.78
N TRP A 139 6.31 0.06 32.71
CA TRP A 139 6.43 0.85 33.94
C TRP A 139 5.90 0.07 35.13
#